data_AF-A0AA47FH22-F1
#
_entry.id   AF-A0AA47FH22-F1
#
_cell.length_a   1.000
_cell.length_b   1.000
_cell.length_c   1.000
_cell.angle_alpha   90.00
_cell.angle_beta   90.00
_cell.angle_gamma   90.00
#
_symmetry.space_group_name_H-M   'P 1'
#
loop_
_entity.id
_entity.type
_entity.pdbx_description
1 polymer ?
#
loop_
_entity_poly.entity_id
_entity_poly.type
_entity_poly.pdbx_seq_one_letter_code
_entity_poly.pdbx_strand_id
1 'polypeptide(L)'
;MHPSRAVSSVGAVLTALPLALGALVAPTLAAPPAAAAQGQVTLASPQVLPTPQIDGIVWDQAVVGNTVYVVGEFKNARPFGAADGENESPRYNAMAFDITTGALLDWAPKVNGKISAVEASADGSTIYLGGNFTSVNDETAYRVAAVDAAGKRKPLAASANGSVMDLELSPDGSTLYMSGSFTQINSSARQRAGAVDLKTQKVNSFAPAVDDFMVRSITVAADDSAVAIGGSFTTVGGSSDGYGVAILEKDGSLRHTNVASVVHNGGKDSGIMSLKSDSKGLYGVGYSQEGTFEGMFRANWTTGDIDLMADCHGDTYDVLPTNDVIYTASHSHDCSNIGGFSDRSDEGVYHHAVGFSSTATGTVRPNTARGYSDYSGQPAPTQYDGFLPGFENGSYSGLSQAVWTVEGNSQYLVYAGEFVAVNGTAQQGIVRFSMSGGNAGAQPGDNGDNNNGNDNGDNNDGKDKKNKDKKDKKKNKKNQDDWDNQDGWDQDAGDNNQGGGWWWW
;
A
#
# COMPACT_ATOMS: atom_id res chain seq x y z
N MET A 1 -12.81 43.91 -24.04
CA MET A 1 -12.77 45.39 -23.91
C MET A 1 -13.99 45.83 -23.11
N HIS A 2 -13.81 46.63 -22.05
CA HIS A 2 -14.88 47.33 -21.30
C HIS A 2 -15.26 48.64 -22.04
N PRO A 3 -16.47 49.24 -21.85
CA PRO A 3 -16.98 49.86 -20.61
C PRO A 3 -18.41 49.41 -20.20
N SER A 4 -18.92 49.42 -18.97
CA SER A 4 -18.68 50.11 -17.68
C SER A 4 -19.55 51.36 -17.38
N ARG A 5 -19.97 51.47 -16.10
CA ARG A 5 -20.77 52.53 -15.40
C ARG A 5 -22.31 52.43 -15.42
N ALA A 6 -23.10 52.91 -14.44
CA ALA A 6 -23.04 53.08 -12.96
C ALA A 6 -24.17 54.06 -12.49
N VAL A 7 -24.34 54.27 -11.17
CA VAL A 7 -25.19 55.29 -10.48
C VAL A 7 -26.68 54.90 -10.39
N SER A 8 -27.27 54.53 -9.23
CA SER A 8 -27.46 55.17 -7.90
C SER A 8 -28.62 56.16 -7.79
N SER A 9 -29.51 55.95 -6.82
CA SER A 9 -30.33 57.01 -6.19
C SER A 9 -30.63 56.64 -4.72
N VAL A 10 -30.87 57.65 -3.89
CA VAL A 10 -30.94 57.58 -2.40
C VAL A 10 -32.27 58.19 -1.93
N GLY A 11 -32.86 57.68 -0.83
CA GLY A 11 -34.07 58.26 -0.20
C GLY A 11 -34.32 57.74 1.22
N ALA A 12 -34.92 58.56 2.10
CA ALA A 12 -35.03 58.32 3.55
C ALA A 12 -36.22 59.13 4.16
N VAL A 13 -36.48 59.27 5.48
CA VAL A 13 -35.63 59.07 6.69
C VAL A 13 -36.50 58.95 7.99
N LEU A 14 -36.05 58.20 9.02
CA LEU A 14 -36.59 58.14 10.43
C LEU A 14 -38.08 57.67 10.59
N THR A 15 -38.64 57.20 11.73
CA THR A 15 -38.18 56.82 13.10
C THR A 15 -39.26 55.95 13.77
N ALA A 16 -38.88 55.00 14.64
CA ALA A 16 -39.58 54.71 15.93
C ALA A 16 -38.78 53.71 16.79
N LEU A 17 -38.46 54.06 18.04
CA LEU A 17 -38.02 53.12 19.08
C LEU A 17 -39.23 52.69 19.93
N PRO A 18 -39.28 51.41 20.36
CA PRO A 18 -39.84 51.03 21.64
C PRO A 18 -38.74 50.56 22.62
N LEU A 19 -38.94 50.80 23.92
CA LEU A 19 -38.07 50.26 24.96
C LEU A 19 -38.25 48.74 25.09
N ALA A 20 -37.15 48.02 25.28
CA ALA A 20 -37.14 46.66 25.81
C ALA A 20 -36.39 46.64 27.15
N LEU A 21 -36.98 46.01 28.17
CA LEU A 21 -36.34 45.81 29.47
C LEU A 21 -35.12 44.89 29.31
N GLY A 22 -34.00 45.27 29.91
CA GLY A 22 -32.77 44.49 29.84
C GLY A 22 -32.85 43.19 30.64
N ALA A 23 -32.85 42.06 29.94
CA ALA A 23 -32.31 40.83 30.49
C ALA A 23 -30.78 40.88 30.38
N LEU A 24 -30.08 40.64 31.49
CA LEU A 24 -28.63 40.46 31.50
C LEU A 24 -28.27 39.11 30.86
N VAL A 25 -28.19 39.11 29.52
CA VAL A 25 -27.52 38.02 28.80
C VAL A 25 -26.02 38.19 29.03
N ALA A 26 -25.48 37.44 30.00
CA ALA A 26 -24.05 37.26 30.08
C ALA A 26 -23.57 36.69 28.74
N PRO A 27 -22.54 37.26 28.08
CA PRO A 27 -22.01 36.68 26.86
C PRO A 27 -21.45 35.32 27.23
N THR A 28 -22.13 34.25 26.79
CA THR A 28 -21.52 32.93 26.73
C THR A 28 -20.40 33.02 25.72
N LEU A 29 -19.18 33.29 26.20
CA LEU A 29 -17.97 32.97 25.47
C LEU A 29 -18.09 31.51 25.09
N ALA A 30 -18.38 31.25 23.82
CA ALA A 30 -18.21 29.92 23.27
C ALA A 30 -16.77 29.53 23.59
N ALA A 31 -16.58 28.43 24.31
CA ALA A 31 -15.24 27.88 24.45
C ALA A 31 -14.67 27.74 23.04
N PRO A 32 -13.43 28.18 22.77
CA PRO A 32 -12.81 27.89 21.48
C PRO A 32 -12.93 26.37 21.24
N PRO A 33 -13.18 25.93 20.00
CA PRO A 33 -13.18 24.50 19.71
C PRO A 33 -11.89 23.92 20.29
N ALA A 34 -12.02 22.85 21.08
CA ALA A 34 -10.87 22.26 21.75
C ALA A 34 -9.83 21.96 20.68
N ALA A 35 -8.70 22.67 20.73
CA ALA A 35 -7.62 22.42 19.80
C ALA A 35 -7.23 20.95 19.96
N ALA A 36 -7.22 20.22 18.85
CA ALA A 36 -6.68 18.86 18.85
C ALA A 36 -5.30 18.91 19.51
N ALA A 37 -5.05 18.00 20.46
CA ALA A 37 -3.83 18.03 21.26
C ALA A 37 -2.62 18.01 20.32
N GLN A 38 -1.82 19.07 20.35
CA GLN A 38 -0.64 19.17 19.51
C GLN A 38 0.33 18.04 19.87
N GLY A 39 0.61 17.16 18.91
CA GLY A 39 1.61 16.09 19.05
C GLY A 39 1.08 14.65 19.10
N GLN A 40 -0.22 14.40 18.94
CA GLN A 40 -0.73 13.02 18.80
C GLN A 40 -0.93 12.66 17.32
N VAL A 41 -0.06 11.79 16.80
CA VAL A 41 -0.17 11.23 15.44
C VAL A 41 -1.26 10.17 15.42
N THR A 42 -2.22 10.31 14.49
CA THR A 42 -3.26 9.30 14.28
C THR A 42 -2.73 8.19 13.39
N LEU A 43 -2.54 7.01 13.96
CA LEU A 43 -2.20 5.79 13.22
C LEU A 43 -3.48 5.13 12.67
N ALA A 44 -3.33 4.30 11.64
CA ALA A 44 -4.38 3.39 11.24
C ALA A 44 -4.76 2.45 12.41
N SER A 45 -6.04 2.11 12.51
CA SER A 45 -6.51 1.08 13.44
C SER A 45 -6.11 -0.29 12.90
N PRO A 46 -5.41 -1.16 13.65
CA PRO A 46 -5.08 -2.52 13.21
C PRO A 46 -6.29 -3.46 13.15
N GLN A 47 -7.51 -2.96 13.38
CA GLN A 47 -8.74 -3.75 13.26
C GLN A 47 -9.09 -4.00 11.78
N VAL A 48 -9.20 -5.28 11.42
CA VAL A 48 -9.59 -5.75 10.09
C VAL A 48 -10.99 -5.27 9.74
N LEU A 49 -11.13 -4.60 8.60
CA LEU A 49 -12.44 -4.26 8.03
C LEU A 49 -12.85 -5.27 6.94
N PRO A 50 -14.15 -5.53 6.73
CA PRO A 50 -14.62 -6.45 5.69
C PRO A 50 -14.07 -6.06 4.31
N THR A 51 -13.35 -6.97 3.67
CA THR A 51 -12.62 -6.77 2.41
C THR A 51 -12.77 -8.03 1.53
N PRO A 52 -12.85 -7.93 0.19
CA PRO A 52 -12.82 -9.12 -0.65
C PRO A 52 -11.53 -9.92 -0.47
N GLN A 53 -11.59 -11.20 -0.80
CA GLN A 53 -10.47 -12.13 -0.76
C GLN A 53 -10.16 -12.63 -2.18
N ILE A 54 -8.92 -13.06 -2.44
CA ILE A 54 -8.48 -13.64 -3.73
C ILE A 54 -7.83 -15.02 -3.55
N ASP A 55 -7.79 -15.81 -4.63
CA ASP A 55 -7.25 -17.19 -4.67
C ASP A 55 -5.80 -17.26 -5.21
N GLY A 56 -4.97 -16.30 -4.86
CA GLY A 56 -3.59 -16.21 -5.34
C GLY A 56 -2.75 -15.14 -4.66
N ILE A 57 -2.06 -14.33 -5.47
CA ILE A 57 -1.19 -13.24 -5.02
C ILE A 57 -1.57 -11.91 -5.69
N VAL A 58 -1.58 -10.83 -4.92
CA VAL A 58 -1.62 -9.45 -5.43
C VAL A 58 -0.20 -8.91 -5.56
N TRP A 59 0.10 -8.29 -6.71
CA TRP A 59 1.39 -7.64 -6.96
C TRP A 59 1.32 -6.12 -6.80
N ASP A 60 0.20 -5.49 -7.18
CA ASP A 60 0.08 -4.04 -7.18
C ASP A 60 -1.39 -3.57 -7.08
N GLN A 61 -1.58 -2.31 -6.69
CA GLN A 61 -2.86 -1.66 -6.43
C GLN A 61 -2.86 -0.19 -6.87
N ALA A 62 -4.02 0.34 -7.26
CA ALA A 62 -4.19 1.77 -7.52
C ALA A 62 -5.51 2.28 -6.90
N VAL A 63 -5.47 3.41 -6.19
CA VAL A 63 -6.63 3.98 -5.48
C VAL A 63 -7.09 5.27 -6.15
N VAL A 64 -8.30 5.27 -6.71
CA VAL A 64 -8.95 6.47 -7.27
C VAL A 64 -10.22 6.79 -6.49
N GLY A 65 -10.14 7.78 -5.60
CA GLY A 65 -11.23 8.17 -4.73
C GLY A 65 -11.62 7.05 -3.78
N ASN A 66 -12.74 6.37 -4.09
CA ASN A 66 -13.23 5.22 -3.33
C ASN A 66 -12.93 3.87 -4.02
N THR A 67 -12.48 3.85 -5.27
CA THR A 67 -12.22 2.60 -6.00
C THR A 67 -10.78 2.16 -5.78
N VAL A 68 -10.57 0.92 -5.35
CA VAL A 68 -9.27 0.25 -5.39
C VAL A 68 -9.27 -0.68 -6.59
N TYR A 69 -8.34 -0.50 -7.52
CA TYR A 69 -8.00 -1.46 -8.56
C TYR A 69 -6.87 -2.36 -8.03
N VAL A 70 -7.00 -3.67 -8.23
CA VAL A 70 -6.10 -4.69 -7.67
C VAL A 70 -5.68 -5.63 -8.77
N VAL A 71 -4.37 -5.87 -8.91
CA VAL A 71 -3.81 -6.73 -9.96
C VAL A 71 -2.76 -7.69 -9.42
N GLY A 72 -2.58 -8.82 -10.09
CA GLY A 72 -1.65 -9.84 -9.58
C GLY A 72 -1.60 -11.12 -10.41
N GLU A 73 -1.67 -12.26 -9.71
CA GLU A 73 -1.86 -13.58 -10.29
C GLU A 73 -2.90 -14.36 -9.47
N PHE A 74 -4.16 -14.34 -9.92
CA PHE A 74 -5.33 -14.94 -9.27
C PHE A 74 -6.49 -15.14 -10.28
N LYS A 75 -7.41 -16.06 -9.98
CA LYS A 75 -8.50 -16.51 -10.88
C LYS A 75 -9.90 -16.14 -10.36
N ASN A 76 -10.04 -15.88 -9.07
CA ASN A 76 -11.31 -15.61 -8.42
C ASN A 76 -11.15 -14.54 -7.34
N ALA A 77 -12.24 -13.84 -7.07
CA ALA A 77 -12.43 -13.06 -5.85
C ALA A 77 -13.70 -13.54 -5.14
N ARG A 78 -13.69 -13.55 -3.81
CA ARG A 78 -14.84 -13.95 -2.97
C ARG A 78 -15.09 -12.90 -1.86
N PRO A 79 -16.31 -12.80 -1.30
CA PRO A 79 -16.59 -11.81 -0.27
C PRO A 79 -15.85 -12.10 1.05
N PHE A 80 -15.82 -11.11 1.94
CA PHE A 80 -15.30 -11.25 3.29
C PHE A 80 -15.95 -12.44 4.02
N GLY A 81 -15.15 -13.27 4.69
CA GLY A 81 -15.61 -14.41 5.47
C GLY A 81 -16.14 -15.61 4.67
N ALA A 82 -16.15 -15.56 3.32
CA ALA A 82 -16.41 -16.75 2.51
C ALA A 82 -15.19 -17.68 2.49
N ALA A 83 -15.44 -18.98 2.58
CA ALA A 83 -14.41 -20.01 2.45
C ALA A 83 -13.92 -20.13 0.99
N ASP A 84 -12.77 -20.78 0.81
CA ASP A 84 -12.25 -21.11 -0.52
C ASP A 84 -13.26 -21.97 -1.31
N GLY A 85 -13.49 -21.65 -2.59
CA GLY A 85 -14.55 -22.27 -3.40
C GLY A 85 -15.98 -21.77 -3.13
N GLU A 86 -16.23 -20.89 -2.17
CA GLU A 86 -17.57 -20.35 -1.87
C GLU A 86 -17.78 -18.91 -2.36
N ASN A 87 -18.94 -18.68 -3.00
CA ASN A 87 -19.36 -17.35 -3.50
C ASN A 87 -18.34 -16.67 -4.42
N GLU A 88 -17.56 -17.46 -5.16
CA GLU A 88 -16.53 -16.98 -6.07
C GLU A 88 -17.09 -16.21 -7.26
N SER A 89 -16.46 -15.09 -7.55
CA SER A 89 -16.63 -14.29 -8.75
C SER A 89 -15.34 -14.40 -9.59
N PRO A 90 -15.38 -14.94 -10.81
CA PRO A 90 -14.19 -15.05 -11.66
C PRO A 90 -13.51 -13.70 -11.89
N ARG A 91 -12.19 -13.68 -11.77
CA ARG A 91 -11.31 -12.52 -12.00
C ARG A 91 -10.09 -12.98 -12.77
N TYR A 92 -9.64 -12.21 -13.75
CA TYR A 92 -8.57 -12.64 -14.64
C TYR A 92 -7.31 -11.83 -14.33
N ASN A 93 -6.71 -12.09 -13.16
CA ASN A 93 -5.57 -11.35 -12.61
C ASN A 93 -5.84 -9.86 -12.29
N ALA A 94 -7.10 -9.43 -12.34
CA ALA A 94 -7.55 -8.06 -12.15
C ALA A 94 -8.93 -8.01 -11.51
N MET A 95 -9.12 -7.13 -10.51
CA MET A 95 -10.41 -6.83 -9.90
C MET A 95 -10.46 -5.39 -9.38
N ALA A 96 -11.65 -4.91 -9.00
CA ALA A 96 -11.78 -3.68 -8.22
C ALA A 96 -12.79 -3.82 -7.08
N PHE A 97 -12.65 -3.00 -6.03
CA PHE A 97 -13.59 -2.94 -4.91
C PHE A 97 -13.76 -1.51 -4.38
N ASP A 98 -14.87 -1.23 -3.69
CA ASP A 98 -15.08 0.04 -2.99
C ASP A 98 -14.39 0.01 -1.61
N ILE A 99 -13.44 0.91 -1.40
CA ILE A 99 -12.57 0.99 -0.21
C ILE A 99 -13.35 1.29 1.09
N THR A 100 -14.53 1.89 0.99
CA THR A 100 -15.31 2.31 2.16
C THR A 100 -16.17 1.18 2.70
N THR A 101 -16.72 0.37 1.80
CA THR A 101 -17.65 -0.73 2.10
C THR A 101 -16.99 -2.10 2.08
N GLY A 102 -15.91 -2.28 1.32
CA GLY A 102 -15.37 -3.61 0.98
C GLY A 102 -16.19 -4.34 -0.08
N ALA A 103 -17.11 -3.67 -0.78
CA ALA A 103 -17.93 -4.29 -1.82
C ALA A 103 -17.10 -4.55 -3.09
N LEU A 104 -17.09 -5.80 -3.55
CA LEU A 104 -16.53 -6.18 -4.85
C LEU A 104 -17.30 -5.48 -5.98
N LEU A 105 -16.59 -4.88 -6.94
CA LEU A 105 -17.17 -4.19 -8.09
C LEU A 105 -17.14 -5.09 -9.34
N ASP A 106 -17.98 -4.75 -10.32
CA ASP A 106 -18.11 -5.47 -11.61
C ASP A 106 -16.90 -5.35 -12.55
N TRP A 107 -15.90 -4.52 -12.21
CA TRP A 107 -14.69 -4.36 -13.01
C TRP A 107 -13.85 -5.63 -12.97
N ALA A 108 -13.85 -6.36 -14.09
CA ALA A 108 -13.17 -7.64 -14.27
C ALA A 108 -12.68 -7.82 -15.72
N PRO A 109 -11.71 -7.00 -16.20
CA PRO A 109 -11.13 -7.17 -17.52
C PRO A 109 -10.46 -8.55 -17.64
N LYS A 110 -10.59 -9.19 -18.80
CA LYS A 110 -10.08 -10.56 -19.04
C LYS A 110 -8.63 -10.52 -19.52
N VAL A 111 -7.66 -10.69 -18.62
CA VAL A 111 -6.22 -10.68 -18.93
C VAL A 111 -5.63 -12.10 -18.82
N ASN A 112 -4.85 -12.53 -19.83
CA ASN A 112 -4.43 -13.93 -19.97
C ASN A 112 -3.12 -14.34 -19.25
N GLY A 113 -2.59 -13.50 -18.36
CA GLY A 113 -1.37 -13.79 -17.59
C GLY A 113 -1.13 -12.75 -16.50
N LYS A 114 -0.10 -12.98 -15.66
CA LYS A 114 0.32 -12.10 -14.56
C LYS A 114 0.31 -10.63 -14.96
N ILE A 115 -0.34 -9.82 -14.14
CA ILE A 115 -0.25 -8.36 -14.18
C ILE A 115 0.63 -7.96 -13.00
N SER A 116 1.71 -7.24 -13.27
CA SER A 116 2.65 -6.78 -12.26
C SER A 116 2.34 -5.37 -11.75
N ALA A 117 1.67 -4.54 -12.58
CA ALA A 117 1.45 -3.12 -12.32
C ALA A 117 0.08 -2.63 -12.77
N VAL A 118 -0.48 -1.68 -12.03
CA VAL A 118 -1.71 -0.95 -12.34
C VAL A 118 -1.55 0.54 -12.02
N GLU A 119 -1.78 1.39 -13.02
CA GLU A 119 -1.75 2.85 -12.86
C GLU A 119 -3.06 3.44 -13.39
N ALA A 120 -3.60 4.46 -12.75
CA ALA A 120 -4.89 5.04 -13.06
C ALA A 120 -4.79 6.54 -13.35
N SER A 121 -5.42 7.01 -14.43
CA SER A 121 -5.55 8.45 -14.65
C SER A 121 -6.28 9.10 -13.47
N ALA A 122 -5.88 10.32 -13.08
CA ALA A 122 -6.40 11.00 -11.89
C ALA A 122 -7.94 11.21 -11.87
N ASP A 123 -8.61 11.07 -13.01
CA ASP A 123 -10.07 11.11 -13.17
C ASP A 123 -10.75 9.73 -13.13
N GLY A 124 -9.99 8.65 -12.98
CA GLY A 124 -10.43 7.25 -13.04
C GLY A 124 -10.87 6.77 -14.42
N SER A 125 -10.75 7.59 -15.47
CA SER A 125 -11.30 7.26 -16.79
C SER A 125 -10.45 6.26 -17.59
N THR A 126 -9.21 6.04 -17.19
CA THR A 126 -8.24 5.13 -17.81
C THR A 126 -7.47 4.37 -16.76
N ILE A 127 -7.46 3.04 -16.84
CA ILE A 127 -6.63 2.16 -16.02
C ILE A 127 -5.62 1.49 -16.95
N TYR A 128 -4.34 1.75 -16.72
CA TYR A 128 -3.21 1.16 -17.42
C TYR A 128 -2.78 -0.13 -16.68
N LEU A 129 -2.42 -1.15 -17.44
CA LEU A 129 -2.04 -2.47 -16.92
C LEU A 129 -0.69 -2.86 -17.49
N GLY A 130 0.27 -3.22 -16.64
CA GLY A 130 1.61 -3.69 -17.00
C GLY A 130 1.84 -5.12 -16.51
N GLY A 131 2.50 -5.97 -17.29
CA GLY A 131 2.81 -7.34 -16.85
C GLY A 131 3.33 -8.28 -17.93
N ASN A 132 3.03 -9.57 -17.76
CA ASN A 132 3.48 -10.67 -18.62
C ASN A 132 2.33 -11.31 -19.43
N PHE A 133 1.32 -10.52 -19.81
CA PHE A 133 0.19 -10.95 -20.64
C PHE A 133 0.39 -10.69 -22.15
N THR A 134 -0.42 -11.34 -22.98
CA THR A 134 -0.46 -11.18 -24.45
C THR A 134 -1.85 -10.84 -25.02
N SER A 135 -2.91 -10.92 -24.20
CA SER A 135 -4.25 -10.44 -24.55
C SER A 135 -5.00 -9.81 -23.38
N VAL A 136 -5.88 -8.86 -23.72
CA VAL A 136 -6.85 -8.22 -22.82
C VAL A 136 -8.20 -8.21 -23.52
N ASN A 137 -9.23 -8.77 -22.88
CA ASN A 137 -10.57 -8.94 -23.44
C ASN A 137 -10.56 -9.66 -24.81
N ASP A 138 -9.76 -10.72 -24.92
CA ASP A 138 -9.54 -11.52 -26.13
C ASP A 138 -8.94 -10.76 -27.33
N GLU A 139 -8.52 -9.50 -27.16
CA GLU A 139 -7.74 -8.74 -28.14
C GLU A 139 -6.23 -8.78 -27.82
N THR A 140 -5.38 -8.76 -28.86
CA THR A 140 -3.92 -8.71 -28.68
C THR A 140 -3.48 -7.42 -27.98
N ALA A 141 -2.74 -7.58 -26.88
CA ALA A 141 -2.03 -6.50 -26.19
C ALA A 141 -0.78 -7.12 -25.52
N TYR A 142 0.41 -6.73 -25.95
CA TYR A 142 1.65 -7.30 -25.42
C TYR A 142 2.17 -6.47 -24.26
N ARG A 143 2.11 -7.05 -23.06
CA ARG A 143 2.80 -6.59 -21.82
C ARG A 143 2.31 -5.27 -21.22
N VAL A 144 1.66 -4.42 -22.01
CA VAL A 144 1.03 -3.17 -21.58
C VAL A 144 -0.32 -2.97 -22.27
N ALA A 145 -1.31 -2.45 -21.55
CA ALA A 145 -2.65 -2.19 -22.05
C ALA A 145 -3.31 -1.01 -21.31
N ALA A 146 -4.44 -0.55 -21.83
CA ALA A 146 -5.33 0.39 -21.16
C ALA A 146 -6.78 -0.11 -21.24
N VAL A 147 -7.54 0.09 -20.16
CA VAL A 147 -8.99 -0.13 -20.08
C VAL A 147 -9.69 1.10 -19.47
N ASP A 148 -11.01 1.18 -19.55
CA ASP A 148 -11.82 2.16 -18.82
C ASP A 148 -12.31 1.62 -17.47
N ALA A 149 -13.02 2.47 -16.71
CA ALA A 149 -13.64 2.11 -15.43
C ALA A 149 -14.75 1.04 -15.53
N ALA A 150 -15.15 0.62 -16.74
CA ALA A 150 -16.04 -0.53 -16.97
C ALA A 150 -15.26 -1.79 -17.45
N GLY A 151 -13.92 -1.74 -17.46
CA GLY A 151 -13.05 -2.84 -17.88
C GLY A 151 -12.92 -3.01 -19.39
N LYS A 152 -13.48 -2.09 -20.19
CA LYS A 152 -13.41 -2.17 -21.66
C LYS A 152 -12.08 -1.60 -22.15
N ARG A 153 -11.47 -2.28 -23.13
CA ARG A 153 -10.21 -1.88 -23.78
C ARG A 153 -10.28 -0.45 -24.35
N LYS A 154 -9.26 0.35 -24.02
CA LYS A 154 -8.99 1.67 -24.63
C LYS A 154 -7.77 1.57 -25.56
N PRO A 155 -7.65 2.47 -26.56
CA PRO A 155 -6.46 2.52 -27.41
C PRO A 155 -5.20 2.88 -26.60
N LEU A 156 -4.17 2.06 -26.74
CA LEU A 156 -2.81 2.36 -26.30
C LEU A 156 -1.84 1.79 -27.35
N ALA A 157 -1.06 2.64 -28.02
CA ALA A 157 -0.10 2.24 -29.05
C ALA A 157 1.29 1.93 -28.44
N ALA A 158 1.28 1.18 -27.35
CA ALA A 158 2.48 0.67 -26.67
C ALA A 158 2.45 -0.86 -26.70
N SER A 159 3.60 -1.47 -26.94
CA SER A 159 3.78 -2.92 -27.01
C SER A 159 5.23 -3.23 -26.62
N ALA A 160 5.45 -3.74 -25.42
CA ALA A 160 6.79 -4.11 -24.96
C ALA A 160 7.13 -5.55 -25.35
N ASN A 161 8.41 -5.84 -25.60
CA ASN A 161 8.87 -7.19 -25.96
C ASN A 161 9.25 -8.09 -24.77
N GLY A 162 9.25 -7.55 -23.55
CA GLY A 162 9.49 -8.23 -22.27
C GLY A 162 8.52 -7.74 -21.21
N SER A 163 8.55 -8.31 -20.00
CA SER A 163 7.64 -7.94 -18.92
C SER A 163 7.74 -6.44 -18.59
N VAL A 164 6.60 -5.81 -18.37
CA VAL A 164 6.50 -4.51 -17.71
C VAL A 164 6.25 -4.80 -16.23
N MET A 165 7.06 -4.24 -15.34
CA MET A 165 6.99 -4.45 -13.90
C MET A 165 6.33 -3.30 -13.15
N ASP A 166 6.42 -2.07 -13.67
CA ASP A 166 5.83 -0.87 -13.06
C ASP A 166 5.44 0.18 -14.13
N LEU A 167 4.48 1.03 -13.79
CA LEU A 167 3.86 2.07 -14.60
C LEU A 167 3.65 3.32 -13.75
N GLU A 168 3.92 4.50 -14.31
CA GLU A 168 3.74 5.78 -13.62
C GLU A 168 3.31 6.85 -14.64
N LEU A 169 2.45 7.79 -14.22
CA LEU A 169 2.03 8.91 -15.05
C LEU A 169 2.84 10.17 -14.74
N SER A 170 3.11 11.01 -15.75
CA SER A 170 3.53 12.38 -15.47
C SER A 170 2.43 13.12 -14.67
N PRO A 171 2.76 14.10 -13.81
CA PRO A 171 1.76 14.83 -13.01
C PRO A 171 0.65 15.54 -13.81
N ASP A 172 0.87 15.77 -15.11
CA ASP A 172 -0.13 16.33 -16.04
C ASP A 172 -0.94 15.27 -16.82
N GLY A 173 -0.68 13.98 -16.59
CA GLY A 173 -1.30 12.84 -17.27
C GLY A 173 -0.95 12.70 -18.76
N SER A 174 0.06 13.42 -19.27
CA SER A 174 0.40 13.42 -20.70
C SER A 174 1.31 12.27 -21.13
N THR A 175 2.11 11.72 -20.20
CA THR A 175 3.12 10.70 -20.46
C THR A 175 2.92 9.50 -19.53
N LEU A 176 2.94 8.30 -20.11
CA LEU A 176 3.03 7.04 -19.37
C LEU A 176 4.48 6.56 -19.39
N TYR A 177 5.12 6.55 -18.22
CA TYR A 177 6.38 5.89 -17.97
C TYR A 177 6.14 4.40 -17.71
N MET A 178 7.10 3.56 -18.09
CA MET A 178 7.05 2.13 -17.84
C MET A 178 8.45 1.55 -17.64
N SER A 179 8.55 0.57 -16.75
CA SER A 179 9.80 -0.14 -16.47
C SER A 179 9.62 -1.66 -16.48
N GLY A 180 10.72 -2.42 -16.51
CA GLY A 180 10.69 -3.88 -16.47
C GLY A 180 11.93 -4.55 -17.04
N SER A 181 11.72 -5.64 -17.79
CA SER A 181 12.76 -6.46 -18.42
C SER A 181 12.77 -6.38 -19.96
N PHE A 182 11.96 -5.50 -20.54
CA PHE A 182 11.92 -5.28 -21.99
C PHE A 182 13.18 -4.59 -22.52
N THR A 183 13.45 -4.77 -23.82
CA THR A 183 14.53 -4.10 -24.57
C THR A 183 14.00 -3.22 -25.69
N GLN A 184 12.70 -3.30 -26.00
CA GLN A 184 12.02 -2.50 -27.01
C GLN A 184 10.58 -2.17 -26.58
N ILE A 185 10.16 -0.94 -26.90
CA ILE A 185 8.74 -0.55 -26.95
C ILE A 185 8.42 -0.27 -28.43
N ASN A 186 7.45 -0.99 -28.98
CA ASN A 186 7.18 -1.06 -30.42
C ASN A 186 8.47 -1.42 -31.19
N SER A 187 8.94 -0.55 -32.09
CA SER A 187 10.21 -0.68 -32.82
C SER A 187 11.34 0.19 -32.26
N SER A 188 11.13 0.83 -31.10
CA SER A 188 12.13 1.71 -30.47
C SER A 188 12.89 0.96 -29.37
N ALA A 189 14.22 0.94 -29.47
CA ALA A 189 15.08 0.36 -28.43
C ALA A 189 14.94 1.13 -27.11
N ARG A 190 14.56 0.43 -26.05
CA ARG A 190 14.31 0.97 -24.71
C ARG A 190 14.76 -0.09 -23.71
N GLN A 191 15.93 0.10 -23.11
CA GLN A 191 16.53 -0.89 -22.23
C GLN A 191 15.92 -0.74 -20.84
N ARG A 192 14.99 -1.64 -20.50
CA ARG A 192 14.34 -1.80 -19.18
C ARG A 192 13.45 -0.65 -18.71
N ALA A 193 13.58 0.55 -19.27
CA ALA A 193 12.67 1.67 -19.03
C ALA A 193 12.45 2.50 -20.31
N GLY A 194 11.29 3.14 -20.39
CA GLY A 194 10.88 3.98 -21.51
C GLY A 194 9.53 4.65 -21.24
N ALA A 195 9.09 5.54 -22.14
CA ALA A 195 7.82 6.23 -21.95
C ALA A 195 7.10 6.54 -23.26
N VAL A 196 5.78 6.75 -23.17
CA VAL A 196 4.87 7.01 -24.28
C VAL A 196 4.07 8.28 -24.02
N ASP A 197 4.08 9.20 -24.99
CA ASP A 197 3.18 10.36 -25.02
C ASP A 197 1.76 9.86 -25.35
N LEU A 198 0.83 10.04 -24.41
CA LEU A 198 -0.53 9.50 -24.46
C LEU A 198 -1.45 10.26 -25.43
N LYS A 199 -1.07 11.47 -25.84
CA LYS A 199 -1.84 12.29 -26.79
C LYS A 199 -1.54 11.92 -28.23
N THR A 200 -0.27 11.71 -28.54
CA THR A 200 0.26 11.36 -29.87
C THR A 200 0.38 9.87 -30.08
N GLN A 201 0.31 9.08 -28.99
CA GLN A 201 0.41 7.62 -28.99
C GLN A 201 1.75 7.15 -29.57
N LYS A 202 2.85 7.77 -29.11
CA LYS A 202 4.23 7.53 -29.58
C LYS A 202 5.19 7.38 -28.41
N VAL A 203 6.17 6.50 -28.58
CA VAL A 203 7.34 6.41 -27.68
C VAL A 203 8.08 7.76 -27.73
N ASN A 204 8.25 8.40 -26.57
CA ASN A 204 8.88 9.71 -26.46
C ASN A 204 10.42 9.60 -26.35
N SER A 205 11.14 10.68 -26.05
CA SER A 205 12.61 10.68 -25.98
C SER A 205 13.22 9.98 -24.75
N PHE A 206 12.45 9.67 -23.71
CA PHE A 206 12.97 9.02 -22.49
C PHE A 206 13.49 7.60 -22.83
N ALA A 207 14.80 7.43 -22.75
CA ALA A 207 15.51 6.24 -23.21
C ALA A 207 16.79 5.97 -22.39
N PRO A 208 16.67 5.69 -21.08
CA PRO A 208 17.82 5.33 -20.26
C PRO A 208 18.51 4.05 -20.76
N ALA A 209 19.83 4.04 -20.68
CA ALA A 209 20.66 2.88 -20.99
C ALA A 209 20.93 2.10 -19.69
N VAL A 210 19.95 1.34 -19.22
CA VAL A 210 20.06 0.52 -18.00
C VAL A 210 20.63 -0.84 -18.35
N ASP A 211 21.73 -1.24 -17.71
CA ASP A 211 22.41 -2.52 -17.94
C ASP A 211 22.24 -3.50 -16.76
N ASP A 212 22.32 -4.80 -17.10
CA ASP A 212 22.05 -5.95 -16.24
C ASP A 212 20.65 -6.06 -15.60
N PHE A 213 20.27 -7.29 -15.23
CA PHE A 213 19.04 -7.66 -14.50
C PHE A 213 17.76 -6.96 -15.02
N MET A 214 16.95 -6.33 -14.15
CA MET A 214 15.70 -5.63 -14.50
C MET A 214 15.54 -4.32 -13.73
N VAL A 215 14.73 -3.41 -14.26
CA VAL A 215 14.12 -2.33 -13.46
C VAL A 215 12.80 -2.88 -12.91
N ARG A 216 12.57 -2.76 -11.60
CA ARG A 216 11.36 -3.22 -10.92
C ARG A 216 10.32 -2.11 -10.78
N SER A 217 10.76 -0.90 -10.43
CA SER A 217 9.89 0.25 -10.18
C SER A 217 10.38 1.54 -10.85
N ILE A 218 9.45 2.45 -11.15
CA ILE A 218 9.67 3.76 -11.78
C ILE A 218 8.70 4.79 -11.19
N THR A 219 9.20 5.93 -10.74
CA THR A 219 8.34 7.05 -10.26
C THR A 219 8.79 8.39 -10.81
N VAL A 220 7.89 9.36 -10.90
CA VAL A 220 8.16 10.73 -11.39
C VAL A 220 8.15 11.71 -10.22
N ALA A 221 9.04 12.70 -10.24
CA ALA A 221 9.03 13.75 -9.23
C ALA A 221 7.72 14.56 -9.28
N ALA A 222 7.17 14.93 -8.13
CA ALA A 222 5.89 15.67 -8.04
C ALA A 222 5.88 17.04 -8.76
N ASP A 223 7.05 17.60 -9.07
CA ASP A 223 7.23 18.83 -9.87
C ASP A 223 7.60 18.56 -11.35
N ASP A 224 7.51 17.31 -11.80
CA ASP A 224 7.89 16.77 -13.11
C ASP A 224 9.39 16.91 -13.46
N SER A 225 10.25 17.33 -12.53
CA SER A 225 11.67 17.67 -12.79
C SER A 225 12.60 16.49 -13.07
N ALA A 226 12.17 15.26 -12.77
CA ALA A 226 12.99 14.06 -12.83
C ALA A 226 12.14 12.78 -12.89
N VAL A 227 12.80 11.67 -13.19
CA VAL A 227 12.26 10.30 -13.10
C VAL A 227 13.24 9.47 -12.28
N ALA A 228 12.78 8.64 -11.35
CA ALA A 228 13.61 7.69 -10.65
C ALA A 228 13.28 6.27 -11.09
N ILE A 229 14.29 5.40 -11.13
CA ILE A 229 14.14 3.96 -11.39
C ILE A 229 14.80 3.16 -10.28
N GLY A 230 14.14 2.06 -9.90
CA GLY A 230 14.58 1.12 -8.86
C GLY A 230 14.51 -0.30 -9.38
N GLY A 231 15.46 -1.15 -9.01
CA GLY A 231 15.48 -2.55 -9.44
C GLY A 231 16.77 -3.24 -9.06
N SER A 232 17.16 -4.25 -9.85
CA SER A 232 18.36 -5.06 -9.64
C SER A 232 19.51 -4.71 -10.60
N PHE A 233 19.34 -3.69 -11.45
CA PHE A 233 20.34 -3.24 -12.42
C PHE A 233 21.64 -2.74 -11.74
N THR A 234 22.76 -2.85 -12.46
CA THR A 234 24.10 -2.53 -11.91
C THR A 234 24.65 -1.20 -12.41
N THR A 235 24.26 -0.74 -13.60
CA THR A 235 24.71 0.55 -14.14
C THR A 235 23.64 1.22 -14.99
N VAL A 236 23.75 2.55 -15.10
CA VAL A 236 22.98 3.36 -16.04
C VAL A 236 23.95 4.24 -16.84
N GLY A 237 23.86 4.18 -18.17
CA GLY A 237 24.77 4.91 -19.06
C GLY A 237 26.24 4.46 -18.93
N GLY A 238 26.49 3.26 -18.40
CA GLY A 238 27.82 2.77 -18.05
C GLY A 238 28.41 3.31 -16.73
N SER A 239 27.64 4.06 -15.93
CA SER A 239 28.05 4.47 -14.57
C SER A 239 27.39 3.61 -13.49
N SER A 240 28.16 3.24 -12.46
CA SER A 240 27.70 2.60 -11.23
C SER A 240 27.06 3.58 -10.23
N ASP A 241 26.97 4.88 -10.55
CA ASP A 241 26.21 5.85 -9.73
C ASP A 241 24.69 5.63 -9.83
N GLY A 242 24.26 4.71 -10.70
CA GLY A 242 22.93 4.12 -10.72
C GLY A 242 23.00 2.61 -10.49
N TYR A 243 23.37 2.18 -9.28
CA TYR A 243 23.41 0.76 -8.88
C TYR A 243 22.19 0.42 -8.02
N GLY A 244 21.21 -0.28 -8.59
CA GLY A 244 19.93 -0.58 -7.95
C GLY A 244 18.92 0.56 -7.93
N VAL A 245 19.39 1.79 -7.73
CA VAL A 245 18.59 3.03 -7.73
C VAL A 245 19.27 4.09 -8.58
N ALA A 246 18.51 4.81 -9.40
CA ALA A 246 19.00 5.92 -10.21
C ALA A 246 17.96 7.04 -10.35
N ILE A 247 18.41 8.29 -10.29
CA ILE A 247 17.63 9.47 -10.67
C ILE A 247 18.04 9.87 -12.08
N LEU A 248 17.08 10.19 -12.93
CA LEU A 248 17.23 10.41 -14.36
C LEU A 248 16.65 11.76 -14.77
N GLU A 249 17.29 12.38 -15.76
CA GLU A 249 16.70 13.49 -16.51
C GLU A 249 15.56 12.99 -17.41
N LYS A 250 14.74 13.92 -17.94
CA LYS A 250 13.55 13.59 -18.75
C LYS A 250 13.87 12.95 -20.12
N ASP A 251 15.13 12.91 -20.54
CA ASP A 251 15.60 12.13 -21.69
C ASP A 251 16.12 10.72 -21.32
N GLY A 252 16.25 10.41 -20.03
CA GLY A 252 16.78 9.15 -19.50
C GLY A 252 18.29 9.16 -19.23
N SER A 253 18.97 10.29 -19.38
CA SER A 253 20.37 10.42 -18.93
C SER A 253 20.46 10.37 -17.40
N LEU A 254 21.53 9.77 -16.87
CA LEU A 254 21.73 9.61 -15.44
C LEU A 254 22.06 10.96 -14.78
N ARG A 255 21.28 11.33 -13.75
CA ARG A 255 21.63 12.41 -12.84
C ARG A 255 22.57 11.85 -11.77
N HIS A 256 23.83 12.29 -11.78
CA HIS A 256 24.81 11.90 -10.77
C HIS A 256 24.42 12.50 -9.42
N THR A 257 24.09 11.64 -8.45
CA THR A 257 23.63 12.01 -7.11
C THR A 257 24.22 11.05 -6.07
N ASN A 258 24.08 11.38 -4.78
CA ASN A 258 24.66 10.61 -3.68
C ASN A 258 23.88 9.32 -3.34
N VAL A 259 22.69 9.09 -3.90
CA VAL A 259 21.77 8.04 -3.43
C VAL A 259 22.39 6.62 -3.50
N ALA A 260 23.00 6.25 -4.63
CA ALA A 260 23.64 4.94 -4.82
C ALA A 260 24.99 4.78 -4.09
N SER A 261 25.50 5.86 -3.47
CA SER A 261 26.67 5.79 -2.56
C SER A 261 26.28 5.42 -1.13
N VAL A 262 24.99 5.52 -0.79
CA VAL A 262 24.43 5.10 0.49
C VAL A 262 23.62 3.81 0.33
N VAL A 263 22.70 3.76 -0.64
CA VAL A 263 21.84 2.61 -0.91
C VAL A 263 22.33 1.91 -2.18
N HIS A 264 23.17 0.91 -2.00
CA HIS A 264 23.80 0.13 -3.08
C HIS A 264 23.11 -1.23 -3.20
N ASN A 265 22.02 -1.28 -3.97
CA ASN A 265 21.04 -2.38 -3.95
C ASN A 265 20.75 -2.92 -5.36
N GLY A 266 21.77 -3.42 -6.03
CA GLY A 266 21.69 -4.08 -7.34
C GLY A 266 22.38 -5.44 -7.34
N GLY A 267 22.20 -6.22 -8.40
CA GLY A 267 22.73 -7.58 -8.52
C GLY A 267 21.66 -8.63 -8.78
N LYS A 268 22.04 -9.90 -8.70
CA LYS A 268 21.15 -11.04 -8.97
C LYS A 268 20.17 -11.30 -7.82
N ASP A 269 20.63 -11.06 -6.60
CA ASP A 269 19.97 -11.49 -5.36
C ASP A 269 19.76 -10.30 -4.39
N SER A 270 19.77 -9.06 -4.91
CA SER A 270 19.32 -7.83 -4.24
C SER A 270 18.59 -6.89 -5.21
N GLY A 271 17.88 -5.89 -4.69
CA GLY A 271 17.19 -4.89 -5.51
C GLY A 271 16.43 -3.84 -4.72
N ILE A 272 16.10 -2.74 -5.38
CA ILE A 272 14.99 -1.87 -4.97
C ILE A 272 13.69 -2.47 -5.51
N MET A 273 12.69 -2.59 -4.63
CA MET A 273 11.40 -3.23 -4.92
C MET A 273 10.35 -2.24 -5.40
N SER A 274 10.18 -1.14 -4.67
CA SER A 274 9.22 -0.07 -4.96
C SER A 274 9.87 1.30 -4.75
N LEU A 275 9.49 2.26 -5.61
CA LEU A 275 9.75 3.68 -5.46
C LEU A 275 8.42 4.43 -5.52
N LYS A 276 8.22 5.40 -4.63
CA LYS A 276 7.11 6.36 -4.71
C LYS A 276 7.64 7.77 -4.47
N SER A 277 6.87 8.80 -4.79
CA SER A 277 7.27 10.20 -4.55
C SER A 277 6.17 11.05 -3.92
N ASP A 278 6.58 12.08 -3.19
CA ASP A 278 5.70 13.17 -2.76
C ASP A 278 6.47 14.51 -2.81
N SER A 279 5.84 15.57 -2.28
CA SER A 279 6.46 16.90 -2.17
C SER A 279 7.70 16.99 -1.25
N LYS A 280 8.00 15.95 -0.46
CA LYS A 280 9.14 15.87 0.46
C LYS A 280 10.34 15.16 -0.17
N GLY A 281 10.12 14.17 -1.06
CA GLY A 281 11.23 13.49 -1.74
C GLY A 281 10.87 12.24 -2.53
N LEU A 282 11.91 11.47 -2.85
CA LEU A 282 11.85 10.13 -3.45
C LEU A 282 11.93 9.08 -2.34
N TYR A 283 10.92 8.26 -2.17
CA TYR A 283 10.94 7.12 -1.24
C TYR A 283 11.39 5.86 -1.97
N GLY A 284 12.10 4.97 -1.28
CA GLY A 284 12.44 3.66 -1.81
C GLY A 284 12.58 2.60 -0.73
N VAL A 285 12.31 1.36 -1.14
CA VAL A 285 12.37 0.15 -0.30
C VAL A 285 13.02 -0.99 -1.08
N GLY A 286 13.66 -1.94 -0.39
CA GLY A 286 14.44 -2.98 -1.07
C GLY A 286 14.58 -4.30 -0.31
N TYR A 287 15.24 -5.25 -0.96
CA TYR A 287 15.62 -6.56 -0.44
C TYR A 287 17.11 -6.80 -0.68
N SER A 288 17.80 -7.57 0.17
CA SER A 288 19.27 -7.64 0.10
C SER A 288 19.93 -8.90 0.66
N GLN A 289 20.17 -9.90 -0.21
CA GLN A 289 21.15 -10.97 0.09
C GLN A 289 22.59 -10.59 -0.29
N GLU A 290 22.80 -9.61 -1.18
CA GLU A 290 24.13 -9.13 -1.61
C GLU A 290 24.24 -7.61 -1.76
N GLY A 291 23.15 -6.87 -1.52
CA GLY A 291 23.11 -5.42 -1.52
C GLY A 291 23.55 -4.84 -0.19
N THR A 292 22.97 -3.70 0.19
CA THR A 292 23.36 -3.00 1.43
C THR A 292 22.20 -2.66 2.36
N PHE A 293 20.93 -2.71 1.90
CA PHE A 293 19.77 -2.16 2.60
C PHE A 293 18.50 -3.01 2.39
N GLU A 294 17.63 -3.10 3.42
CA GLU A 294 16.33 -3.80 3.34
C GLU A 294 15.13 -2.96 3.82
N GLY A 295 15.38 -1.81 4.45
CA GLY A 295 14.34 -0.97 5.03
C GLY A 295 13.73 0.05 4.06
N MET A 296 13.38 1.22 4.59
CA MET A 296 12.82 2.35 3.83
C MET A 296 13.72 3.59 3.92
N PHE A 297 13.97 4.26 2.80
CA PHE A 297 14.65 5.54 2.75
C PHE A 297 13.81 6.62 2.05
N ARG A 298 14.11 7.90 2.34
CA ARG A 298 13.75 9.04 1.51
C ARG A 298 15.00 9.81 1.09
N ALA A 299 15.10 10.11 -0.20
CA ALA A 299 16.20 10.82 -0.83
C ALA A 299 15.75 12.14 -1.48
N ASN A 300 16.67 13.11 -1.52
CA ASN A 300 16.47 14.36 -2.24
C ASN A 300 16.61 14.18 -3.77
N TRP A 301 15.64 14.66 -4.55
CA TRP A 301 15.62 14.55 -6.02
C TRP A 301 16.79 15.23 -6.77
N THR A 302 17.49 16.18 -6.14
CA THR A 302 18.61 16.92 -6.75
C THR A 302 19.96 16.39 -6.29
N THR A 303 20.15 16.16 -4.99
CA THR A 303 21.45 15.75 -4.43
C THR A 303 21.57 14.25 -4.18
N GLY A 304 20.46 13.53 -4.08
CA GLY A 304 20.43 12.12 -3.65
C GLY A 304 20.77 11.91 -2.18
N ASP A 305 20.92 12.98 -1.39
CA ASP A 305 21.15 12.87 0.05
C ASP A 305 19.92 12.23 0.73
N ILE A 306 20.17 11.31 1.66
CA ILE A 306 19.12 10.67 2.45
C ILE A 306 18.70 11.62 3.58
N ASP A 307 17.42 11.96 3.64
CA ASP A 307 16.85 12.82 4.70
C ASP A 307 15.91 12.05 5.66
N LEU A 308 15.66 10.77 5.37
CA LEU A 308 14.99 9.83 6.24
C LEU A 308 15.45 8.40 5.94
N MET A 309 15.79 7.61 6.97
CA MET A 309 16.15 6.20 6.84
C MET A 309 15.59 5.38 8.00
N ALA A 310 14.60 4.55 7.70
CA ALA A 310 14.19 3.45 8.56
C ALA A 310 15.13 2.26 8.30
N ASP A 311 16.25 2.25 9.02
CA ASP A 311 17.18 1.13 9.07
C ASP A 311 16.57 0.00 9.91
N CYS A 312 15.73 -0.81 9.24
CA CYS A 312 15.15 -2.03 9.77
C CYS A 312 15.61 -3.21 8.90
N HIS A 313 15.90 -4.34 9.54
CA HIS A 313 16.32 -5.59 8.90
C HIS A 313 15.11 -6.45 8.53
N GLY A 314 15.21 -7.17 7.41
CA GLY A 314 14.13 -7.91 6.76
C GLY A 314 13.49 -7.09 5.64
N ASP A 315 13.45 -7.69 4.45
CA ASP A 315 12.97 -7.12 3.17
C ASP A 315 11.79 -6.15 3.29
N THR A 316 11.82 -5.07 2.50
CA THR A 316 10.67 -4.17 2.33
C THR A 316 10.26 -4.09 0.86
N TYR A 317 8.98 -4.34 0.60
CA TYR A 317 8.44 -4.56 -0.74
C TYR A 317 7.74 -3.32 -1.32
N ASP A 318 7.00 -2.57 -0.50
CA ASP A 318 6.26 -1.39 -0.93
C ASP A 318 6.15 -0.32 0.17
N VAL A 319 5.88 0.93 -0.22
CA VAL A 319 5.87 2.10 0.67
C VAL A 319 4.78 3.09 0.30
N LEU A 320 3.92 3.44 1.25
CA LEU A 320 2.90 4.48 1.11
C LEU A 320 3.25 5.70 1.98
N PRO A 321 3.80 6.79 1.40
CA PRO A 321 4.00 8.03 2.13
C PRO A 321 2.66 8.76 2.33
N THR A 322 2.34 9.09 3.59
CA THR A 322 1.22 10.00 3.93
C THR A 322 1.75 11.27 4.63
N ASN A 323 0.86 12.18 5.00
CA ASN A 323 1.22 13.45 5.63
C ASN A 323 2.10 13.25 6.89
N ASP A 324 1.67 12.39 7.82
CA ASP A 324 2.28 12.24 9.15
C ASP A 324 2.93 10.86 9.38
N VAL A 325 2.49 9.84 8.64
CA VAL A 325 2.94 8.44 8.74
C VAL A 325 3.38 7.93 7.38
N ILE A 326 4.46 7.17 7.31
CA ILE A 326 4.82 6.36 6.14
C ILE A 326 4.51 4.91 6.52
N TYR A 327 3.71 4.23 5.70
CA TYR A 327 3.39 2.81 5.89
C TYR A 327 4.20 1.96 4.91
N THR A 328 4.69 0.79 5.33
CA THR A 328 5.38 -0.14 4.45
C THR A 328 4.71 -1.51 4.41
N ALA A 329 4.85 -2.19 3.27
CA ALA A 329 4.70 -3.64 3.14
C ALA A 329 6.09 -4.28 3.26
N SER A 330 6.27 -5.24 4.17
CA SER A 330 7.60 -5.68 4.60
C SER A 330 7.65 -7.13 5.07
N HIS A 331 8.83 -7.56 5.50
CA HIS A 331 9.15 -8.77 6.26
C HIS A 331 10.07 -8.41 7.44
N SER A 332 9.92 -7.21 8.02
CA SER A 332 10.91 -6.68 8.95
C SER A 332 10.88 -7.40 10.30
N HIS A 333 12.04 -7.83 10.80
CA HIS A 333 12.18 -8.52 12.09
C HIS A 333 12.93 -7.72 13.14
N ASP A 334 13.74 -6.73 12.74
CA ASP A 334 14.46 -5.84 13.66
C ASP A 334 14.40 -4.37 13.21
N CYS A 335 13.98 -3.47 14.10
CA CYS A 335 14.04 -2.01 13.91
C CYS A 335 14.86 -1.33 15.04
N SER A 336 15.69 -2.07 15.77
CA SER A 336 16.38 -1.57 16.96
C SER A 336 17.44 -0.49 16.64
N ASN A 337 17.98 -0.47 15.42
CA ASN A 337 18.89 0.57 14.91
C ASN A 337 18.24 1.97 14.89
N ILE A 338 16.92 2.07 14.68
CA ILE A 338 16.16 3.33 14.83
C ILE A 338 15.43 3.44 16.18
N GLY A 339 15.58 2.44 17.06
CA GLY A 339 14.95 2.40 18.37
C GLY A 339 13.51 1.92 18.39
N GLY A 340 13.08 1.20 17.35
CA GLY A 340 11.82 0.45 17.32
C GLY A 340 11.93 -0.93 17.97
N PHE A 341 11.06 -1.86 17.55
CA PHE A 341 11.10 -3.27 17.99
C PHE A 341 12.46 -3.94 17.74
N SER A 342 12.80 -4.91 18.58
CA SER A 342 14.05 -5.69 18.51
C SER A 342 13.90 -6.96 17.67
N ASP A 343 15.02 -7.45 17.12
CA ASP A 343 15.11 -8.74 16.43
C ASP A 343 14.42 -9.89 17.18
N ARG A 344 13.48 -10.56 16.50
CA ARG A 344 12.79 -11.78 16.94
C ARG A 344 12.65 -12.79 15.79
N SER A 345 13.53 -12.72 14.79
CA SER A 345 13.57 -13.67 13.66
C SER A 345 13.79 -15.13 14.11
N ASP A 346 14.63 -15.36 15.13
CA ASP A 346 14.83 -16.65 15.81
C ASP A 346 13.54 -17.23 16.46
N GLU A 347 12.53 -16.39 16.70
CA GLU A 347 11.21 -16.79 17.21
C GLU A 347 10.14 -16.88 16.10
N GLY A 348 10.55 -16.72 14.83
CA GLY A 348 9.64 -16.67 13.68
C GLY A 348 8.77 -15.42 13.60
N VAL A 349 9.12 -14.35 14.31
CA VAL A 349 8.30 -13.12 14.40
C VAL A 349 8.77 -12.10 13.36
N TYR A 350 7.89 -11.82 12.41
CA TYR A 350 8.09 -10.86 11.33
C TYR A 350 6.92 -9.87 11.27
N HIS A 351 7.21 -8.60 11.00
CA HIS A 351 6.22 -7.54 10.88
C HIS A 351 6.04 -7.19 9.40
N HIS A 352 4.88 -7.56 8.84
CA HIS A 352 4.60 -7.34 7.41
C HIS A 352 3.94 -6.00 7.08
N ALA A 353 3.57 -5.25 8.11
CA ALA A 353 3.04 -3.90 8.04
C ALA A 353 3.66 -3.06 9.15
N VAL A 354 4.40 -2.00 8.78
CA VAL A 354 5.08 -1.12 9.74
C VAL A 354 4.75 0.34 9.43
N GLY A 355 4.48 1.12 10.48
CA GLY A 355 4.27 2.58 10.38
C GLY A 355 5.46 3.36 10.94
N PHE A 356 5.93 4.36 10.21
CA PHE A 356 7.04 5.25 10.57
C PHE A 356 6.62 6.73 10.58
N SER A 357 7.28 7.58 11.37
CA SER A 357 7.09 9.04 11.28
C SER A 357 7.52 9.58 9.93
N SER A 358 6.74 10.47 9.31
CA SER A 358 7.07 11.06 7.99
C SER A 358 8.21 12.09 8.00
N THR A 359 8.80 12.31 9.18
CA THR A 359 9.93 13.21 9.47
C THR A 359 10.92 12.52 10.39
N ALA A 360 12.19 12.94 10.34
CA ALA A 360 13.23 12.40 11.21
C ALA A 360 13.04 12.91 12.66
N THR A 361 13.10 11.99 13.61
CA THR A 361 12.95 12.22 15.05
C THR A 361 14.21 11.87 15.83
N GLY A 362 15.17 11.21 15.19
CA GLY A 362 16.47 10.86 15.75
C GLY A 362 17.50 10.58 14.66
N THR A 363 18.50 9.76 15.00
CA THR A 363 19.52 9.26 14.06
C THR A 363 19.66 7.76 14.18
N VAL A 364 19.95 7.09 13.08
CA VAL A 364 20.28 5.66 13.05
C VAL A 364 21.46 5.40 13.99
N ARG A 365 21.38 4.32 14.77
CA ARG A 365 22.40 3.87 15.73
C ARG A 365 23.42 2.97 15.03
N PRO A 366 24.61 2.76 15.62
CA PRO A 366 25.59 1.80 15.08
C PRO A 366 24.98 0.40 14.96
N ASN A 367 25.02 -0.16 13.76
CA ASN A 367 24.55 -1.53 13.54
C ASN A 367 25.42 -2.55 14.32
N THR A 368 24.76 -3.53 14.95
CA THR A 368 25.42 -4.66 15.61
C THR A 368 25.12 -6.03 14.97
N ALA A 369 24.18 -6.10 14.02
CA ALA A 369 23.82 -7.32 13.31
C ALA A 369 24.88 -7.68 12.26
N ARG A 370 25.27 -8.96 12.20
CA ARG A 370 26.29 -9.44 11.26
C ARG A 370 25.71 -9.62 9.86
N GLY A 371 26.34 -8.99 8.87
CA GLY A 371 25.93 -9.07 7.46
C GLY A 371 25.26 -7.79 6.96
N TYR A 372 24.74 -6.98 7.88
CA TYR A 372 24.14 -5.69 7.60
C TYR A 372 25.18 -4.56 7.56
N SER A 373 24.90 -3.54 6.75
CA SER A 373 25.68 -2.30 6.68
C SER A 373 25.54 -1.48 7.97
N ASP A 374 26.43 -0.52 8.21
CA ASP A 374 26.27 0.46 9.29
C ASP A 374 25.87 1.82 8.72
N TYR A 375 24.66 2.25 9.04
CA TYR A 375 24.07 3.52 8.60
C TYR A 375 24.06 4.59 9.71
N SER A 376 24.85 4.40 10.76
CA SER A 376 24.83 5.30 11.92
C SER A 376 25.03 6.77 11.58
N GLY A 377 24.19 7.61 12.20
CA GLY A 377 24.16 9.06 11.97
C GLY A 377 23.22 9.50 10.83
N GLN A 378 22.69 8.60 10.00
CA GLN A 378 21.62 8.94 9.05
C GLN A 378 20.36 9.41 9.80
N PRO A 379 19.53 10.32 9.26
CA PRO A 379 18.32 10.79 9.93
C PRO A 379 17.28 9.67 10.06
N ALA A 380 16.88 9.31 11.28
CA ALA A 380 15.96 8.20 11.53
C ALA A 380 14.53 8.68 11.83
N PRO A 381 13.49 8.01 11.30
CA PRO A 381 12.13 8.15 11.79
C PRO A 381 11.93 7.38 13.11
N THR A 382 10.81 7.63 13.78
CA THR A 382 10.26 6.75 14.82
C THR A 382 9.40 5.68 14.15
N GLN A 383 9.66 4.40 14.44
CA GLN A 383 8.69 3.32 14.19
C GLN A 383 7.60 3.34 15.27
N TYR A 384 6.35 3.08 14.87
CA TYR A 384 5.18 3.17 15.74
C TYR A 384 4.61 1.79 16.11
N ASP A 385 4.69 1.41 17.38
CA ASP A 385 4.14 0.13 17.88
C ASP A 385 2.60 0.05 17.81
N GLY A 386 1.92 1.20 17.70
CA GLY A 386 0.47 1.27 17.61
C GLY A 386 -0.12 0.74 16.30
N PHE A 387 0.72 0.45 15.30
CA PHE A 387 0.30 -0.20 14.04
C PHE A 387 1.31 -1.27 13.63
N LEU A 388 1.10 -2.48 14.16
CA LEU A 388 1.80 -3.71 13.80
C LEU A 388 0.78 -4.88 13.69
N PRO A 389 -0.18 -4.84 12.75
CA PRO A 389 -1.11 -5.96 12.56
C PRO A 389 -0.33 -7.22 12.13
N GLY A 390 -0.67 -8.36 12.74
CA GLY A 390 -0.05 -9.65 12.41
C GLY A 390 -0.67 -10.26 11.17
N PHE A 391 0.15 -10.83 10.29
CA PHE A 391 -0.27 -11.55 9.10
C PHE A 391 0.22 -13.01 9.15
N GLU A 392 -0.56 -13.93 8.60
CA GLU A 392 -0.16 -15.32 8.39
C GLU A 392 0.30 -15.47 6.94
N ASN A 393 1.56 -15.92 6.75
CA ASN A 393 2.20 -15.99 5.44
C ASN A 393 1.43 -16.88 4.46
N GLY A 394 1.45 -16.48 3.18
CA GLY A 394 1.04 -17.32 2.07
C GLY A 394 2.15 -18.26 1.61
N SER A 395 1.77 -19.14 0.69
CA SER A 395 2.68 -20.08 0.02
C SER A 395 2.54 -20.07 -1.51
N TYR A 396 1.93 -19.02 -2.08
CA TYR A 396 1.64 -18.94 -3.51
C TYR A 396 2.91 -18.66 -4.32
N SER A 397 3.76 -17.74 -3.84
CA SER A 397 5.07 -17.44 -4.44
C SER A 397 6.11 -18.52 -4.15
N GLY A 398 5.92 -19.30 -3.08
CA GLY A 398 6.93 -20.19 -2.50
C GLY A 398 7.99 -19.47 -1.65
N LEU A 399 7.90 -18.15 -1.47
CA LEU A 399 8.87 -17.35 -0.71
C LEU A 399 8.51 -17.20 0.79
N SER A 400 7.39 -17.77 1.23
CA SER A 400 6.81 -17.57 2.58
C SER A 400 6.71 -16.09 2.97
N GLN A 401 6.02 -15.33 2.12
CA GLN A 401 5.73 -13.92 2.35
C GLN A 401 4.26 -13.69 2.66
N ALA A 402 3.92 -12.53 3.18
CA ALA A 402 2.55 -12.15 3.50
C ALA A 402 2.06 -11.01 2.59
N VAL A 403 2.59 -9.80 2.80
CA VAL A 403 2.18 -8.57 2.11
C VAL A 403 3.22 -8.22 1.04
N TRP A 404 2.76 -7.82 -0.14
CA TRP A 404 3.59 -7.35 -1.24
C TRP A 404 3.37 -5.87 -1.60
N THR A 405 2.19 -5.31 -1.34
CA THR A 405 1.85 -3.90 -1.66
C THR A 405 1.01 -3.23 -0.56
N VAL A 406 1.19 -1.92 -0.39
CA VAL A 406 0.42 -1.06 0.51
C VAL A 406 -0.03 0.22 -0.20
N GLU A 407 -1.34 0.46 -0.23
CA GLU A 407 -1.95 1.62 -0.88
C GLU A 407 -3.09 2.21 -0.04
N GLY A 408 -3.58 3.40 -0.36
CA GLY A 408 -4.67 3.97 0.43
C GLY A 408 -5.17 5.36 0.03
N ASN A 409 -6.03 5.90 0.88
CA ASN A 409 -6.48 7.29 0.80
C ASN A 409 -6.56 7.90 2.22
N SER A 410 -7.04 9.14 2.31
CA SER A 410 -7.13 9.88 3.59
C SER A 410 -7.99 9.22 4.70
N GLN A 411 -8.74 8.14 4.41
CA GLN A 411 -9.67 7.48 5.33
C GLN A 411 -9.40 5.98 5.52
N TYR A 412 -8.74 5.34 4.57
CA TYR A 412 -8.50 3.89 4.56
C TYR A 412 -7.11 3.55 4.04
N LEU A 413 -6.55 2.50 4.61
CA LEU A 413 -5.25 1.91 4.27
C LEU A 413 -5.50 0.46 3.83
N VAL A 414 -4.87 0.02 2.74
CA VAL A 414 -5.11 -1.29 2.12
C VAL A 414 -3.78 -2.02 1.95
N TYR A 415 -3.72 -3.24 2.48
CA TYR A 415 -2.57 -4.14 2.39
C TYR A 415 -2.97 -5.33 1.53
N ALA A 416 -2.13 -5.71 0.57
CA ALA A 416 -2.40 -6.87 -0.28
C ALA A 416 -1.13 -7.68 -0.58
N GLY A 417 -1.31 -8.95 -0.91
CA GLY A 417 -0.23 -9.91 -1.14
C GLY A 417 -0.76 -11.33 -1.29
N GLU A 418 -0.15 -12.29 -0.58
CA GLU A 418 -0.52 -13.72 -0.61
C GLU A 418 -0.93 -14.29 0.76
N PHE A 419 -0.93 -13.47 1.81
CA PHE A 419 -1.32 -13.86 3.18
C PHE A 419 -2.68 -14.54 3.26
N VAL A 420 -2.87 -15.40 4.27
CA VAL A 420 -4.11 -16.19 4.46
C VAL A 420 -4.97 -15.75 5.66
N ALA A 421 -4.37 -15.05 6.62
CA ALA A 421 -5.08 -14.48 7.77
C ALA A 421 -4.44 -13.17 8.24
N VAL A 422 -5.23 -12.35 8.94
CA VAL A 422 -4.81 -11.08 9.55
C VAL A 422 -5.36 -11.02 10.98
N ASN A 423 -4.48 -10.81 11.96
CA ASN A 423 -4.80 -10.84 13.40
C ASN A 423 -5.62 -12.08 13.83
N GLY A 424 -5.27 -13.25 13.29
CA GLY A 424 -5.98 -14.53 13.52
C GLY A 424 -7.37 -14.63 12.88
N THR A 425 -7.80 -13.63 12.10
CA THR A 425 -9.02 -13.69 11.28
C THR A 425 -8.67 -14.18 9.89
N ALA A 426 -9.32 -15.25 9.43
CA ALA A 426 -9.16 -15.75 8.07
C ALA A 426 -9.55 -14.66 7.05
N GLN A 427 -8.57 -14.20 6.27
CA GLN A 427 -8.70 -13.13 5.28
C GLN A 427 -7.55 -13.27 4.30
N GLN A 428 -7.86 -13.70 3.07
CA GLN A 428 -6.83 -14.02 2.08
C GLN A 428 -6.53 -12.85 1.12
N GLY A 429 -5.25 -12.49 1.02
CA GLY A 429 -4.66 -11.71 -0.07
C GLY A 429 -4.94 -10.20 -0.10
N ILE A 430 -6.02 -9.70 0.52
CA ILE A 430 -6.34 -8.25 0.59
C ILE A 430 -6.96 -7.94 1.96
N VAL A 431 -6.56 -6.86 2.62
CA VAL A 431 -7.18 -6.35 3.85
C VAL A 431 -7.17 -4.83 3.86
N ARG A 432 -8.16 -4.22 4.52
CA ARG A 432 -8.21 -2.77 4.73
C ARG A 432 -8.40 -2.41 6.21
N PHE A 433 -7.85 -1.25 6.56
CA PHE A 433 -7.82 -0.66 7.89
C PHE A 433 -8.36 0.77 7.84
N SER A 434 -8.92 1.28 8.94
CA SER A 434 -9.35 2.69 9.01
C SER A 434 -8.20 3.59 9.43
N MET A 435 -8.00 4.70 8.72
CA MET A 435 -7.07 5.78 9.08
C MET A 435 -7.59 6.71 10.18
N SER A 436 -8.81 6.50 10.69
CA SER A 436 -9.43 7.36 11.71
C SER A 436 -8.90 7.15 13.14
N GLY A 437 -7.97 6.21 13.33
CA GLY A 437 -7.52 5.76 14.65
C GLY A 437 -8.50 4.77 15.29
N GLY A 438 -7.99 3.93 16.19
CA GLY A 438 -8.79 2.98 16.96
C GLY A 438 -7.96 2.27 18.00
N ASN A 439 -8.55 2.01 19.18
CA ASN A 439 -7.85 1.30 20.26
C ASN A 439 -7.58 -0.15 19.84
N ALA A 440 -6.31 -0.56 19.91
CA ALA A 440 -5.91 -1.97 19.93
C ALA A 440 -6.40 -2.61 21.24
N GLY A 441 -7.65 -3.11 21.24
CA GLY A 441 -8.26 -3.71 22.44
C GLY A 441 -9.79 -3.88 22.43
N ALA A 442 -10.51 -3.40 21.41
CA ALA A 442 -11.93 -3.71 21.26
C ALA A 442 -12.10 -5.11 20.61
N GLN A 443 -12.68 -6.06 21.33
CA GLN A 443 -13.12 -7.34 20.73
C GLN A 443 -14.23 -7.11 19.69
N PRO A 444 -14.38 -8.00 18.70
CA PRO A 444 -15.48 -7.96 17.75
C PRO A 444 -16.80 -8.25 18.46
N GLY A 445 -17.57 -7.20 18.72
CA GLY A 445 -18.81 -7.24 19.49
C GLY A 445 -19.90 -6.34 18.92
N ASP A 446 -20.74 -6.94 18.08
CA ASP A 446 -22.15 -6.59 17.86
C ASP A 446 -22.49 -5.11 17.56
N ASN A 447 -22.34 -4.70 16.29
CA ASN A 447 -23.03 -3.50 15.77
C ASN A 447 -24.52 -3.82 15.55
N GLY A 448 -25.25 -3.97 16.65
CA GLY A 448 -26.71 -4.01 16.67
C GLY A 448 -27.30 -2.60 16.77
N ASP A 449 -27.95 -2.13 15.70
CA ASP A 449 -28.80 -0.94 15.77
C ASP A 449 -29.87 -1.10 16.87
N ASN A 450 -29.98 -0.13 17.79
CA ASN A 450 -31.14 0.78 17.85
C ASN A 450 -31.20 1.62 19.15
N ASN A 451 -31.15 2.93 18.97
CA ASN A 451 -32.20 3.89 19.36
C ASN A 451 -33.08 3.60 20.62
N ASN A 452 -32.87 4.43 21.65
CA ASN A 452 -33.91 5.08 22.48
C ASN A 452 -34.75 4.23 23.48
N GLY A 453 -34.39 4.32 24.76
CA GLY A 453 -35.28 4.18 25.93
C GLY A 453 -34.64 4.98 27.08
N ASN A 454 -35.23 6.05 27.63
CA ASN A 454 -36.56 6.22 28.23
C ASN A 454 -36.75 5.36 29.49
N ASP A 455 -36.46 5.95 30.65
CA ASP A 455 -36.63 5.33 31.97
C ASP A 455 -38.07 4.86 32.21
N ASN A 456 -38.23 3.65 32.77
CA ASN A 456 -39.10 3.41 33.92
C ASN A 456 -38.99 1.98 34.46
N GLY A 457 -38.53 1.88 35.71
CA GLY A 457 -39.24 1.22 36.82
C GLY A 457 -39.76 -0.21 36.66
N ASP A 458 -39.07 -1.12 37.37
CA ASP A 458 -39.60 -2.24 38.17
C ASP A 458 -41.05 -2.70 37.97
N ASN A 459 -41.24 -4.01 37.79
CA ASN A 459 -42.16 -4.75 38.67
C ASN A 459 -41.85 -6.25 38.77
N ASN A 460 -42.04 -6.77 39.98
CA ASN A 460 -41.88 -8.17 40.37
C ASN A 460 -43.22 -8.93 40.26
N ASP A 461 -43.20 -10.16 39.73
CA ASP A 461 -44.12 -11.28 40.03
C ASP A 461 -43.77 -12.45 39.08
N GLY A 462 -43.67 -13.73 39.43
CA GLY A 462 -44.01 -14.42 40.67
C GLY A 462 -45.13 -15.45 40.47
N LYS A 463 -44.81 -16.73 40.16
CA LYS A 463 -45.58 -17.97 40.50
C LYS A 463 -45.01 -19.30 39.96
N ASP A 464 -45.11 -20.35 40.77
CA ASP A 464 -44.80 -21.76 40.47
C ASP A 464 -45.79 -22.47 39.52
N LYS A 465 -45.35 -23.60 38.89
CA LYS A 465 -46.00 -24.93 39.05
C LYS A 465 -45.21 -26.12 38.46
N LYS A 466 -45.59 -27.34 38.87
CA LYS A 466 -44.80 -28.61 38.79
C LYS A 466 -45.29 -29.63 37.74
N ASN A 467 -44.33 -30.47 37.29
CA ASN A 467 -44.42 -31.91 36.91
C ASN A 467 -45.43 -32.41 35.84
N LYS A 468 -44.92 -33.13 34.81
CA LYS A 468 -44.93 -34.63 34.79
C LYS A 468 -44.18 -35.30 33.61
N ASP A 469 -43.73 -36.51 33.90
CA ASP A 469 -42.77 -37.38 33.19
C ASP A 469 -43.22 -38.03 31.86
N LYS A 470 -42.23 -38.31 30.98
CA LYS A 470 -41.80 -39.68 30.53
C LYS A 470 -40.61 -39.58 29.57
N LYS A 471 -39.44 -40.16 29.90
CA LYS A 471 -38.89 -41.43 29.35
C LYS A 471 -38.94 -41.49 27.81
N ASP A 472 -37.84 -41.61 27.07
CA ASP A 472 -36.50 -42.17 27.35
C ASP A 472 -35.49 -41.64 26.28
N LYS A 473 -34.16 -41.83 26.26
CA LYS A 473 -33.21 -42.76 26.94
C LYS A 473 -31.76 -42.17 26.89
N LYS A 474 -30.88 -42.68 27.78
CA LYS A 474 -29.40 -42.94 27.71
C LYS A 474 -28.56 -42.28 26.57
N LYS A 475 -27.33 -41.75 26.81
CA LYS A 475 -26.39 -41.88 27.96
C LYS A 475 -25.27 -40.80 27.90
N ASN A 476 -24.84 -40.33 29.08
CA ASN A 476 -23.52 -39.77 29.53
C ASN A 476 -22.42 -39.43 28.48
N LYS A 477 -21.59 -38.39 28.66
CA LYS A 477 -21.02 -37.77 29.89
C LYS A 477 -20.48 -36.36 29.52
N LYS A 478 -20.78 -35.27 30.25
CA LYS A 478 -19.87 -34.57 31.20
C LYS A 478 -18.36 -34.81 30.97
N ASN A 479 -17.50 -33.78 30.92
CA ASN A 479 -17.56 -32.51 31.68
C ASN A 479 -17.16 -31.26 30.86
N GLN A 480 -17.33 -30.10 31.49
CA GLN A 480 -17.01 -28.76 31.01
C GLN A 480 -15.66 -28.29 31.62
N ASP A 481 -15.16 -27.16 31.11
CA ASP A 481 -14.18 -26.22 31.69
C ASP A 481 -12.67 -26.50 31.50
N ASP A 482 -11.91 -25.40 31.62
CA ASP A 482 -10.46 -25.18 31.48
C ASP A 482 -9.89 -25.09 30.04
N TRP A 483 -9.84 -23.86 29.51
CA TRP A 483 -8.96 -23.44 28.40
C TRP A 483 -7.76 -22.67 28.99
N ASP A 484 -6.67 -23.37 29.30
CA ASP A 484 -5.35 -22.79 29.63
C ASP A 484 -4.24 -23.73 29.14
N ASN A 485 -3.47 -23.26 28.15
CA ASN A 485 -2.21 -23.73 27.52
C ASN A 485 -2.31 -23.38 26.02
N GLN A 486 -1.50 -22.51 25.40
CA GLN A 486 -0.04 -22.34 25.44
C GLN A 486 0.77 -23.62 25.11
N ASP A 487 1.77 -23.39 24.25
CA ASP A 487 2.83 -24.27 23.75
C ASP A 487 2.49 -25.31 22.66
N GLY A 488 3.22 -25.22 21.53
CA GLY A 488 3.68 -26.40 20.80
C GLY A 488 3.21 -26.61 19.35
N TRP A 489 3.60 -25.73 18.42
CA TRP A 489 3.63 -26.04 16.98
C TRP A 489 4.94 -25.60 16.35
N ASP A 490 6.00 -26.38 16.57
CA ASP A 490 7.24 -26.24 15.82
C ASP A 490 8.02 -27.56 15.76
N GLN A 491 8.03 -28.17 14.55
CA GLN A 491 8.97 -29.18 14.04
C GLN A 491 8.41 -29.79 12.75
N ASP A 492 8.88 -29.30 11.59
CA ASP A 492 9.51 -30.13 10.53
C ASP A 492 9.75 -29.30 9.25
N ALA A 493 10.88 -28.61 9.19
CA ALA A 493 11.43 -28.01 7.96
C ALA A 493 12.95 -28.23 7.90
N GLY A 494 13.38 -29.50 7.96
CA GLY A 494 14.78 -29.87 7.90
C GLY A 494 15.39 -29.77 6.50
N ASP A 495 16.51 -29.06 6.40
CA ASP A 495 17.56 -29.13 5.38
C ASP A 495 17.14 -29.49 3.93
N ASN A 496 17.01 -28.46 3.08
CA ASN A 496 17.57 -28.43 1.72
C ASN A 496 17.46 -27.03 1.09
N ASN A 497 18.30 -26.08 1.51
CA ASN A 497 18.43 -24.79 0.80
C ASN A 497 19.87 -24.55 0.29
N GLN A 498 20.23 -25.26 -0.78
CA GLN A 498 21.25 -24.82 -1.73
C GLN A 498 20.61 -24.77 -3.13
N GLY A 499 20.10 -23.60 -3.51
CA GLY A 499 19.40 -23.42 -4.78
C GLY A 499 19.07 -21.97 -5.07
N GLY A 500 20.09 -21.13 -5.29
CA GLY A 500 19.87 -19.74 -5.69
C GLY A 500 19.26 -19.62 -7.09
N GLY A 501 18.41 -18.59 -7.30
CA GLY A 501 17.81 -18.30 -8.62
C GLY A 501 16.31 -18.00 -8.67
N TRP A 502 15.63 -17.81 -7.54
CA TRP A 502 14.16 -17.66 -7.51
C TRP A 502 13.63 -16.25 -7.80
N TRP A 503 14.47 -15.20 -7.78
CA TRP A 503 14.06 -13.79 -7.95
C TRP A 503 13.77 -13.35 -9.41
N TRP A 504 13.61 -14.28 -10.36
CA TRP A 504 13.49 -14.01 -11.80
C TRP A 504 12.10 -14.36 -12.37
N TRP A 505 11.12 -13.45 -12.23
CA TRP A 505 9.73 -13.65 -12.72
C TRP A 505 9.06 -12.38 -13.21
#